data_AF-G5QPL1-F1
#
_entry.id   AF-G5QPL1-F1
#
_cell.length_a   1.000
_cell.length_b   1.000
_cell.length_c   1.000
_cell.angle_alpha   90.00
_cell.angle_beta   90.00
_cell.angle_gamma   90.00
#
_symmetry.space_group_name_H-M   'P 1'
#
loop_
_entity.id
_entity.type
_entity.pdbx_description
1 polymer ?
#
loop_
_entity_poly.entity_id
_entity_poly.type
_entity_poly.pdbx_seq_one_letter_code
_entity_poly.pdbx_strand_id
1 'polypeptide(L)' 'MYQQGKRVYSQIGQTGYLKIDLGMRWRLLSKDAGKSWLFMSHQTYDRELKR' A
#
# COMPACT_ATOMS: atom_id res chain seq x y z
N MET A 1 4.77 -24.12 5.60
CA MET A 1 3.31 -23.89 5.46
C MET A 1 3.05 -22.38 5.47
N TYR A 2 2.85 -21.74 4.31
CA TYR A 2 2.53 -20.31 4.22
C TYR A 2 1.02 -20.07 4.41
N GLN A 3 0.41 -20.77 5.39
CA GLN A 3 -1.04 -20.97 5.48
C GLN A 3 -1.83 -19.83 6.13
N GLN A 4 -1.17 -18.75 6.51
CA GLN A 4 -1.86 -17.54 6.91
C GLN A 4 -1.13 -16.39 6.23
N GLY A 5 -1.61 -16.02 5.04
CA GLY A 5 -1.29 -14.73 4.44
C GLY A 5 -1.79 -13.65 5.38
N LYS A 6 -1.02 -13.38 6.44
CA LYS A 6 -1.21 -12.25 7.34
C LYS A 6 -1.40 -11.07 6.40
N ARG A 7 -2.53 -10.36 6.47
CA ARG A 7 -2.78 -9.23 5.57
C ARG A 7 -1.61 -8.27 5.74
N VAL A 8 -0.66 -8.32 4.81
CA VAL A 8 0.58 -7.53 4.85
C VAL A 8 0.28 -6.07 4.51
N TYR A 9 -0.96 -5.82 4.10
CA TYR A 9 -1.46 -4.52 3.71
C TYR A 9 -2.33 -3.89 4.79
N SER A 10 -2.19 -2.58 4.94
CA SER A 10 -3.04 -1.72 5.75
C SER A 10 -3.97 -0.92 4.86
N GLN A 11 -5.23 -0.75 5.23
CA GLN A 11 -6.13 0.14 4.51
C GLN A 11 -5.89 1.61 4.93
N ILE A 12 -5.90 2.52 3.97
CA ILE A 12 -5.76 3.96 4.18
C ILE A 12 -7.15 4.59 4.13
N GLY A 13 -7.58 5.13 5.27
CA GLY A 13 -8.81 5.92 5.36
C GLY A 13 -10.06 5.19 4.87
N GLN A 14 -11.05 5.99 4.43
CA GLN A 14 -12.35 5.50 3.93
C GLN A 14 -12.38 5.27 2.41
N THR A 15 -11.31 5.60 1.68
CA THR A 15 -11.27 5.46 0.21
C THR A 15 -11.10 4.02 -0.26
N GLY A 16 -10.73 3.09 0.63
CA GLY A 16 -10.49 1.69 0.27
C GLY A 16 -9.11 1.42 -0.32
N TYR A 17 -8.19 2.40 -0.26
CA TYR A 17 -6.82 2.22 -0.70
C TYR A 17 -6.06 1.31 0.26
N LEU A 18 -5.21 0.44 -0.26
CA LEU A 18 -4.36 -0.45 0.52
C LEU A 18 -2.90 -0.02 0.40
N LYS A 19 -2.13 -0.10 1.48
CA LYS A 19 -0.68 0.09 1.48
C LYS A 19 0.06 -1.10 2.04
N ILE A 20 1.25 -1.37 1.53
CA ILE A 20 2.23 -2.26 2.16
C ILE A 20 3.52 -1.47 2.35
N ASP A 21 4.05 -1.50 3.56
CA ASP A 21 5.35 -0.92 3.88
C ASP A 21 6.43 -1.99 3.67
N LEU A 22 7.23 -1.84 2.62
CA LEU A 22 8.31 -2.77 2.28
C LEU A 22 9.65 -2.39 2.94
N GLY A 23 9.72 -1.21 3.55
CA GLY A 23 10.88 -0.69 4.26
C GLY A 23 10.77 0.81 4.50
N MET A 24 11.87 1.43 4.93
CA MET A 24 11.86 2.84 5.31
C MET A 24 11.57 3.80 4.14
N ARG A 25 11.95 3.42 2.92
CA ARG A 25 11.84 4.29 1.73
C ARG A 25 10.76 3.86 0.74
N TRP A 26 10.27 2.63 0.83
CA TRP A 26 9.45 2.02 -0.21
C TRP A 26 8.09 1.62 0.33
N ARG A 27 7.04 2.05 -0.38
CA ARG A 27 5.66 1.64 -0.15
C ARG A 27 5.06 1.09 -1.43
N LEU A 28 4.24 0.05 -1.29
CA LEU A 28 3.29 -0.36 -2.32
C LEU A 28 1.93 0.27 -1.99
N LEU A 29 1.29 0.89 -2.96
CA LEU A 29 -0.07 1.43 -2.86
C LEU A 29 -0.97 0.71 -3.86
N SER A 30 -2.10 0.19 -3.40
CA SER A 30 -3.17 -0.32 -4.26
C SER A 30 -4.40 0.55 -4.12
N LYS A 31 -4.89 1.09 -5.24
CA LYS A 31 -6.15 1.86 -5.28
C LYS A 31 -7.35 0.95 -5.60
N ASP A 32 -7.10 -0.22 -6.17
CA ASP A 32 -8.09 -1.19 -6.65
C ASP A 32 -8.31 -2.35 -5.67
N ALA A 33 -8.29 -2.08 -4.36
CA ALA A 33 -8.49 -3.09 -3.31
C ALA A 33 -7.56 -4.33 -3.41
N GLY A 34 -6.35 -4.14 -3.92
CA GLY A 34 -5.31 -5.19 -3.99
C GLY A 34 -5.18 -5.87 -5.36
N LYS A 35 -5.92 -5.44 -6.39
CA LYS A 35 -5.77 -5.96 -7.77
C LYS A 35 -4.43 -5.56 -8.39
N SER A 36 -4.06 -4.29 -8.22
CA SER A 36 -2.83 -3.71 -8.77
C SER A 36 -2.06 -3.01 -7.67
N TRP A 37 -0.74 -3.18 -7.65
CA TRP A 37 0.12 -2.54 -6.66
C TRP A 37 1.12 -1.61 -7.34
N LEU A 38 1.08 -0.34 -6.97
CA LEU A 38 2.02 0.67 -7.40
C LEU A 38 3.17 0.72 -6.41
N PHE A 39 4.36 0.31 -6.85
CA PHE A 39 5.59 0.44 -6.07
C PHE A 39 6.09 1.87 -6.18
N MET A 40 6.26 2.54 -5.03
CA MET A 40 6.68 3.94 -5.01
C MET A 40 7.48 4.29 -3.75
N SER A 41 8.18 5.40 -3.81
CA SER A 41 8.91 5.93 -2.65
C SER A 41 7.94 6.55 -1.64
N HIS A 42 8.40 6.72 -0.39
CA HIS A 42 7.65 7.45 0.64
C HIS A 42 7.21 8.84 0.17
N GLN A 43 8.07 9.55 -0.55
CA GLN A 43 7.80 10.91 -1.01
C GLN A 43 6.74 10.94 -2.12
N THR A 44 6.81 9.99 -3.05
CA THR A 44 5.80 9.83 -4.11
C THR A 44 4.44 9.45 -3.50
N TYR A 45 4.44 8.56 -2.51
CA TYR A 45 3.24 8.13 -1.80
C TYR A 45 2.51 9.28 -1.12
N ASP A 46 3.24 10.16 -0.41
CA ASP A 46 2.65 11.34 0.24
C ASP A 46 2.01 12.28 -0.79
N ARG A 47 2.72 12.54 -1.91
CA ARG A 47 2.19 13.35 -3.02
C ARG A 47 0.93 12.73 -3.65
N GLU A 48 0.88 11.41 -3.79
CA GLU A 48 -0.28 10.69 -4.33
C GLU A 48 -1.48 10.70 -3.38
N LEU A 49 -1.26 10.75 -2.06
CA LEU A 49 -2.33 10.86 -1.08
C LEU A 49 -2.82 12.29 -0.84
N LYS A 50 -1.95 13.28 -1.04
CA LYS A 50 -2.29 14.70 -0.90
C LYS A 50 -3.08 15.25 -2.10
N ARG A 51 -3.12 14.50 -3.21
CA ARG A 51 -3.84 14.88 -4.42
C ARG A 51 -5.29 14.45 -4.36
#